data_AF-Q7NM19-F1
#
_entry.id   AF-Q7NM19-F1
#
_cell.length_a   1.000
_cell.length_b   1.000
_cell.length_c   1.000
_cell.angle_alpha   90.00
_cell.angle_beta   90.00
_cell.angle_gamma   90.00
#
_symmetry.space_group_name_H-M   'P 1'
#
loop_
_entity.id
_entity.type
_entity.pdbx_description
1 polymer ?
#
loop_
_entity_poly.entity_id
_entity_poly.type
_entity_poly.pdbx_seq_one_letter_code
_entity_poly.pdbx_strand_id
1 'polypeptide(L)'
;MTRIKRNGGRILEITEGEASESRANFPAVMEPPVVELYPRAGEAEVQAVIAVAYKQVFGNIHVMESERIVSAESLLRNRSISVREFVRLLAKSDLYKESFFHCTSNNRFIELNFKHLLGRAPYNHSEIIEHLDRYQSQGYDAEIDSYIDSDEYVKTFGENVVPYHRGFKSQVGQQSVAAFERMIRLFGGDASSDTSLNRTGQKRLVDPKQLLRSGRGIV
;
A
#
# COMPACT_ATOMS: atom_id res chain seq x y z
N MET A 1 7.65 20.41 40.80
CA MET A 1 9.12 20.54 40.93
C MET A 1 9.66 19.11 40.85
N THR A 2 10.23 18.65 39.74
CA THR A 2 11.68 18.72 39.48
C THR A 2 11.95 18.61 37.97
N ARG A 3 12.70 19.58 37.44
CA ARG A 3 13.23 19.66 36.07
C ARG A 3 14.47 18.79 35.95
N ILE A 4 14.54 17.94 34.92
CA ILE A 4 15.82 17.50 34.34
C ILE A 4 15.75 17.81 32.85
N LYS A 5 16.51 18.82 32.42
CA LYS A 5 16.74 19.17 31.01
C LYS A 5 17.98 18.38 30.58
N ARG A 6 17.87 17.50 29.59
CA ARG A 6 19.03 16.99 28.84
C ARG A 6 18.76 17.11 27.35
N ASN A 7 19.61 17.95 26.76
CA ASN A 7 19.94 18.20 25.37
C ASN A 7 19.49 17.18 24.32
N GLY A 8 18.88 17.71 23.26
CA GLY A 8 19.39 17.50 21.89
C GLY A 8 19.34 16.06 21.37
N GLY A 9 18.13 15.56 21.18
CA GLY A 9 17.82 14.33 20.46
C GLY A 9 16.31 14.17 20.51
N ARG A 10 15.61 14.77 19.55
CA ARG A 10 14.15 14.64 19.48
C ARG A 10 13.88 13.22 19.02
N ILE A 11 13.61 12.36 20.00
CA ILE A 11 13.06 11.02 19.83
C ILE A 11 11.83 11.17 18.94
N LEU A 12 11.72 10.28 17.95
CA LEU A 12 10.52 10.08 17.12
C LEU A 12 9.29 10.22 18.01
N GLU A 13 8.57 11.35 17.93
CA GLU A 13 7.28 11.50 18.57
C GLU A 13 6.33 10.60 17.79
N ILE A 14 6.24 9.34 18.23
CA ILE A 14 5.11 8.48 17.96
C ILE A 14 3.96 9.20 18.66
N THR A 15 3.17 9.96 17.90
CA THR A 15 1.92 10.53 18.40
C THR A 15 1.03 9.36 18.80
N GLU A 16 0.97 9.08 20.11
CA GLU A 16 0.02 8.15 20.70
C GLU A 16 -1.39 8.71 20.46
N GLY A 17 -2.07 8.16 19.46
CA GLY A 17 -3.49 8.36 19.24
C GLY A 17 -4.27 7.74 20.39
N GLU A 18 -5.29 8.45 20.87
CA GLU A 18 -6.09 8.10 22.04
C GLU A 18 -6.63 6.66 21.95
N ALA A 19 -6.19 5.84 22.91
CA ALA A 19 -6.62 4.47 23.08
C ALA A 19 -8.07 4.40 23.55
N SER A 20 -8.99 4.05 22.65
CA SER A 20 -10.28 3.47 23.04
C SER A 20 -10.57 2.20 22.21
N GLU A 21 -10.67 1.09 22.95
CA GLU A 21 -11.26 -0.22 22.58
C GLU A 21 -10.33 -1.30 21.99
N SER A 22 -9.42 -1.79 22.85
CA SER A 22 -8.79 -3.10 22.70
C SER A 22 -9.74 -4.22 23.14
N ARG A 23 -10.40 -4.91 22.20
CA ARG A 23 -10.99 -6.25 22.47
C ARG A 23 -11.27 -7.10 21.24
N ALA A 24 -10.23 -7.39 20.46
CA ALA A 24 -10.12 -8.62 19.69
C ALA A 24 -8.66 -8.78 19.24
N ASN A 25 -8.28 -10.00 18.90
CA ASN A 25 -6.96 -10.42 18.43
C ASN A 25 -6.63 -9.80 17.06
N PHE A 26 -6.71 -8.47 16.95
CA PHE A 26 -6.38 -7.69 15.77
C PHE A 26 -4.90 -7.31 15.86
N PRO A 27 -4.11 -7.53 14.79
CA PRO A 27 -2.69 -7.18 14.81
C PRO A 27 -2.48 -5.68 15.03
N ALA A 28 -1.29 -5.30 15.50
CA ALA A 28 -0.80 -3.95 15.82
C ALA A 28 -0.83 -2.90 14.66
N VAL A 29 -1.66 -3.14 13.65
CA VAL A 29 -1.82 -2.38 12.41
C VAL A 29 -2.99 -1.39 12.53
N MET A 30 -3.66 -1.29 13.69
CA MET A 30 -4.69 -0.27 13.88
C MET A 30 -4.13 1.16 13.71
N GLU A 31 -2.84 1.36 13.99
CA GLU A 31 -2.11 2.59 13.69
C GLU A 31 -0.73 2.26 13.11
N PRO A 32 -0.59 2.02 11.79
CA PRO A 32 0.73 1.90 11.21
C PRO A 32 1.48 3.22 11.44
N PRO A 33 2.76 3.18 11.87
CA PRO A 33 3.53 4.40 12.06
C PRO A 33 3.61 5.12 10.71
N VAL A 34 3.10 6.35 10.68
CA VAL A 34 3.21 7.20 9.49
C VAL A 34 4.67 7.60 9.38
N VAL A 35 5.33 7.14 8.32
CA VAL A 35 6.73 7.46 8.05
C VAL A 35 6.78 8.54 6.99
N GLU A 36 7.15 9.73 7.43
CA GLU A 36 7.29 10.91 6.57
C GLU A 36 8.76 11.24 6.38
N LEU A 37 9.14 11.58 5.14
CA LEU A 37 10.48 12.06 4.84
C LEU A 37 10.53 13.58 5.02
N TYR A 38 11.18 14.03 6.09
CA TYR A 38 11.43 15.45 6.30
C TYR A 38 12.57 15.97 5.40
N PRO A 39 12.52 17.23 4.92
CA PRO A 39 13.56 17.79 4.05
C PRO A 39 14.98 17.72 4.65
N ARG A 40 15.10 17.79 5.98
CA ARG A 40 16.38 17.72 6.73
C ARG A 40 16.67 16.35 7.34
N ALA A 41 16.03 15.30 6.84
CA ALA A 41 16.21 13.96 7.35
C ALA A 41 17.66 13.47 7.23
N GLY A 42 18.13 12.76 8.26
CA GLY A 42 19.44 12.12 8.27
C GLY A 42 19.47 10.84 7.41
N GLU A 43 20.65 10.31 7.12
CA GLU A 43 20.80 9.09 6.29
C GLU A 43 20.05 7.89 6.88
N ALA A 44 20.06 7.75 8.21
CA ALA A 44 19.33 6.69 8.91
C ALA A 44 17.81 6.77 8.69
N GLU A 45 17.24 7.98 8.64
CA GLU A 45 15.81 8.20 8.41
C GLU A 45 15.46 7.90 6.95
N VAL A 46 16.31 8.30 6.00
CA VAL A 46 16.13 7.94 4.58
C VAL A 46 16.15 6.42 4.41
N GLN A 47 17.08 5.73 5.07
CA GLN A 47 17.15 4.27 5.01
C GLN A 47 15.92 3.59 5.62
N ALA A 48 15.37 4.16 6.70
CA ALA A 48 14.12 3.68 7.29
C ALA A 48 12.93 3.87 6.34
N VAL A 49 12.82 5.04 5.69
CA VAL A 49 11.81 5.32 4.66
C VAL A 49 11.91 4.31 3.52
N ILE A 50 13.12 4.06 3.02
CA ILE A 50 13.37 3.07 1.97
C ILE A 50 12.87 1.69 2.41
N ALA A 51 13.28 1.22 3.60
CA ALA A 51 12.88 -0.10 4.10
C ALA A 51 11.36 -0.24 4.26
N VAL A 52 10.69 0.80 4.76
CA VAL A 52 9.22 0.80 4.93
C VAL A 52 8.52 0.85 3.57
N ALA A 53 9.03 1.63 2.61
CA ALA A 53 8.49 1.67 1.25
C ALA A 53 8.61 0.32 0.54
N TYR A 54 9.75 -0.36 0.66
CA TYR A 54 9.89 -1.74 0.15
C TYR A 54 8.89 -2.69 0.82
N LYS A 55 8.78 -2.65 2.17
CA LYS A 55 7.85 -3.52 2.90
C LYS A 55 6.40 -3.30 2.45
N GLN A 56 6.00 -2.03 2.26
CA GLN A 56 4.66 -1.67 1.83
C GLN A 56 4.37 -2.07 0.39
N VAL A 57 5.20 -1.60 -0.55
CA VAL A 57 4.97 -1.78 -1.99
C VAL A 57 5.08 -3.25 -2.38
N PHE A 58 6.03 -3.99 -1.81
CA PHE A 58 6.19 -5.41 -2.09
C PHE A 58 5.41 -6.31 -1.14
N GLY A 59 4.49 -5.80 -0.31
CA GLY A 59 3.62 -6.66 0.49
C GLY A 59 4.36 -7.60 1.43
N ASN A 60 5.42 -7.11 2.08
CA ASN A 60 6.28 -7.85 3.00
C ASN A 60 7.03 -9.05 2.37
N ILE A 61 7.27 -9.02 1.05
CA ILE A 61 8.19 -9.94 0.39
C ILE A 61 9.62 -9.65 0.86
N HIS A 62 10.40 -10.72 1.02
CA HIS A 62 11.83 -10.60 1.34
C HIS A 62 12.59 -10.27 0.06
N VAL A 63 12.96 -9.00 -0.11
CA VAL A 63 13.79 -8.53 -1.22
C VAL A 63 15.26 -8.70 -0.88
N MET A 64 15.98 -9.47 -1.69
CA MET A 64 17.42 -9.69 -1.48
C MET A 64 18.23 -8.44 -1.83
N GLU A 65 19.44 -8.31 -1.29
CA GLU A 65 20.29 -7.14 -1.57
C GLU A 65 20.63 -6.98 -3.06
N SER A 66 20.77 -8.10 -3.78
CA SER A 66 21.01 -8.13 -5.23
C SER A 66 19.83 -7.66 -6.07
N GLU A 67 18.62 -7.71 -5.50
CA GLU A 67 17.36 -7.41 -6.16
C GLU A 67 16.91 -5.95 -5.91
N ARG A 68 17.61 -5.22 -5.03
CA ARG A 68 17.30 -3.84 -4.70
C ARG A 68 17.58 -2.90 -5.86
N ILE A 69 16.72 -1.91 -6.01
CA ILE A 69 16.76 -0.93 -7.09
C ILE A 69 17.64 0.25 -6.64
N VAL A 70 18.96 0.04 -6.70
CA VAL A 70 19.98 1.00 -6.22
C VAL A 70 19.86 2.37 -6.89
N SER A 71 19.42 2.42 -8.14
CA SER A 71 19.22 3.68 -8.88
C SER A 71 18.13 4.54 -8.24
N ALA A 72 16.98 3.96 -7.93
CA ALA A 72 15.86 4.66 -7.29
C ALA A 72 16.21 5.09 -5.85
N GLU A 73 16.91 4.24 -5.10
CA GLU A 73 17.39 4.58 -3.75
C GLU A 73 18.36 5.76 -3.78
N SER A 74 19.27 5.78 -4.75
CA SER A 74 20.24 6.86 -4.92
C SER A 74 19.56 8.19 -5.25
N LEU A 75 18.53 8.17 -6.12
CA LEU A 75 17.74 9.35 -6.44
C LEU A 75 17.01 9.91 -5.21
N LEU A 76 16.45 9.04 -4.37
CA LEU A 76 15.78 9.44 -3.13
C LEU A 76 16.78 10.02 -2.12
N ARG A 77 17.95 9.39 -1.95
CA ARG A 77 19.04 9.89 -1.08
C ARG A 77 19.54 11.26 -1.52
N ASN A 78 19.64 11.48 -2.83
CA ASN A 78 20.04 12.77 -3.42
C ASN A 78 18.93 13.82 -3.38
N ARG A 79 17.71 13.46 -2.93
CA ARG A 79 16.51 14.32 -2.94
C ARG A 79 16.14 14.83 -4.34
N SER A 80 16.52 14.09 -5.39
CA SER A 80 16.13 14.41 -6.76
C SER A 80 14.68 14.04 -7.06
N ILE A 81 14.12 13.12 -6.27
CA ILE A 81 12.75 12.62 -6.40
C ILE A 81 12.02 12.67 -5.06
N SER A 82 10.69 12.78 -5.12
CA SER A 82 9.81 12.67 -3.95
C SER A 82 9.59 11.21 -3.52
N VAL A 83 9.03 10.98 -2.33
CA VAL A 83 8.65 9.62 -1.88
C VAL A 83 7.58 9.04 -2.80
N ARG A 84 6.65 9.88 -3.27
CA ARG A 84 5.64 9.51 -4.27
C ARG A 84 6.27 9.00 -5.57
N GLU A 85 7.25 9.72 -6.11
CA GLU A 85 7.98 9.29 -7.30
C GLU A 85 8.82 8.05 -7.06
N PHE A 86 9.39 7.90 -5.86
CA PHE A 86 10.10 6.68 -5.48
C PHE A 86 9.16 5.46 -5.49
N VAL A 87 7.97 5.57 -4.90
CA VAL A 87 6.94 4.52 -4.96
C VAL A 87 6.54 4.20 -6.40
N ARG A 88 6.41 5.23 -7.27
CA ARG A 88 6.16 5.04 -8.71
C ARG A 88 7.26 4.22 -9.38
N LEU A 89 8.53 4.51 -9.10
CA LEU A 89 9.66 3.76 -9.64
C LEU A 89 9.69 2.32 -9.13
N LEU A 90 9.37 2.08 -7.85
CA LEU A 90 9.26 0.73 -7.30
C LEU A 90 8.14 -0.08 -8.00
N ALA A 91 6.96 0.51 -8.18
CA ALA A 91 5.83 -0.14 -8.82
C ALA A 91 6.05 -0.39 -10.33
N LYS A 92 6.88 0.41 -11.00
CA LYS A 92 7.26 0.21 -12.41
C LYS A 92 8.43 -0.74 -12.63
N SER A 93 9.13 -1.13 -11.56
CA SER A 93 10.27 -2.03 -11.64
C SER A 93 9.91 -3.42 -12.14
N ASP A 94 10.90 -4.08 -12.75
CA ASP A 94 10.72 -5.45 -13.25
C ASP A 94 10.50 -6.44 -12.09
N LEU A 95 11.08 -6.18 -10.92
CA LEU A 95 10.86 -6.99 -9.72
C LEU A 95 9.39 -7.03 -9.30
N TYR A 96 8.71 -5.88 -9.37
CA TYR A 96 7.29 -5.79 -9.06
C TYR A 96 6.45 -6.56 -10.09
N LYS A 97 6.82 -6.45 -11.38
CA LYS A 97 6.16 -7.17 -12.47
C LYS A 97 6.32 -8.69 -12.33
N GLU A 98 7.51 -9.19 -12.05
CA GLU A 98 7.76 -10.61 -11.84
C GLU A 98 6.97 -11.17 -10.66
N SER A 99 6.96 -10.43 -9.54
CA SER A 99 6.30 -10.85 -8.30
C SER A 99 4.78 -10.87 -8.40
N PHE A 100 4.18 -9.83 -9.01
CA PHE A 100 2.73 -9.63 -8.96
C PHE A 100 2.06 -9.73 -10.32
N PHE A 101 2.66 -9.19 -11.37
CA PHE A 101 2.03 -9.17 -12.69
C PHE A 101 2.08 -10.54 -13.37
N HIS A 102 3.24 -11.18 -13.43
CA HIS A 102 3.40 -12.48 -14.10
C HIS A 102 2.82 -13.66 -13.31
N CYS A 103 2.78 -13.56 -11.98
CA CYS A 103 2.35 -14.65 -11.11
C CYS A 103 0.86 -14.64 -10.76
N THR A 104 0.12 -13.56 -11.04
CA THR A 104 -1.28 -13.42 -10.62
C THR A 104 -2.24 -13.14 -11.77
N SER A 105 -3.54 -13.35 -11.54
CA SER A 105 -4.57 -12.95 -12.51
C SER A 105 -4.79 -11.44 -12.49
N ASN A 106 -5.17 -10.83 -13.63
CA ASN A 106 -5.36 -9.37 -13.75
C ASN A 106 -6.23 -8.74 -12.64
N ASN A 107 -7.34 -9.38 -12.24
CA ASN A 107 -8.17 -8.85 -11.15
C ASN A 107 -7.43 -8.85 -9.80
N ARG A 108 -6.66 -9.90 -9.53
CA ARG A 108 -5.85 -10.03 -8.31
C ARG A 108 -4.72 -9.00 -8.31
N PHE A 109 -4.11 -8.76 -9.47
CA PHE A 109 -3.11 -7.72 -9.64
C PHE A 109 -3.68 -6.33 -9.28
N ILE A 110 -4.87 -5.99 -9.80
CA ILE A 110 -5.55 -4.73 -9.47
C ILE A 110 -5.86 -4.64 -7.97
N GLU A 111 -6.38 -5.71 -7.35
CA GLU A 111 -6.62 -5.75 -5.90
C GLU A 111 -5.33 -5.49 -5.08
N LEU A 112 -4.21 -6.06 -5.51
CA LEU A 112 -2.91 -5.85 -4.89
C LEU A 112 -2.42 -4.41 -5.10
N ASN A 113 -2.60 -3.81 -6.28
CA ASN A 113 -2.25 -2.41 -6.52
C ASN A 113 -3.02 -1.47 -5.58
N PHE A 114 -4.32 -1.69 -5.37
CA PHE A 114 -5.11 -0.95 -4.37
C PHE A 114 -4.53 -1.09 -2.95
N LYS A 115 -4.10 -2.29 -2.58
CA LYS A 115 -3.49 -2.57 -1.27
C LYS A 115 -2.14 -1.88 -1.10
N HIS A 116 -1.25 -2.00 -2.09
CA HIS A 116 0.13 -1.52 -2.04
C HIS A 116 0.22 0.00 -2.15
N LEU A 117 -0.49 0.59 -3.11
CA LEU A 117 -0.38 2.02 -3.44
C LEU A 117 -1.37 2.89 -2.65
N LEU A 118 -2.63 2.48 -2.56
CA LEU A 118 -3.68 3.28 -1.90
C LEU A 118 -3.97 2.85 -0.45
N GLY A 119 -3.40 1.72 -0.02
CA GLY A 119 -3.57 1.21 1.34
C GLY A 119 -5.01 0.78 1.67
N ARG A 120 -5.84 0.53 0.64
CA ARG A 120 -7.26 0.15 0.80
C ARG A 120 -7.61 -1.05 -0.09
N ALA A 121 -8.78 -1.64 0.17
CA ALA A 121 -9.37 -2.60 -0.77
C ALA A 121 -10.25 -1.84 -1.79
N PRO A 122 -10.51 -2.41 -2.97
CA PRO A 122 -11.50 -1.87 -3.89
C PRO A 122 -12.91 -1.92 -3.27
N TYR A 123 -13.64 -0.82 -3.36
CA TYR A 123 -15.01 -0.68 -2.83
C TYR A 123 -15.99 -1.49 -3.67
N ASN A 124 -15.87 -1.39 -5.00
CA ASN A 124 -16.82 -1.98 -5.94
C ASN A 124 -16.09 -2.70 -7.08
N HIS A 125 -16.80 -3.65 -7.70
CA HIS A 125 -16.28 -4.34 -8.88
C HIS A 125 -16.12 -3.39 -10.07
N SER A 126 -16.91 -2.31 -10.13
CA SER A 126 -16.78 -1.26 -11.13
C SER A 126 -15.40 -0.60 -11.14
N GLU A 127 -14.77 -0.39 -9.97
CA GLU A 127 -13.39 0.13 -9.91
C GLU A 127 -12.42 -0.86 -10.56
N ILE A 128 -12.58 -2.16 -10.30
CA ILE A 128 -11.72 -3.21 -10.88
C ILE A 128 -11.85 -3.22 -12.41
N ILE A 129 -13.07 -3.13 -12.93
CA ILE A 129 -13.32 -3.07 -14.38
C ILE A 129 -12.68 -1.83 -14.99
N GLU A 130 -12.84 -0.65 -14.37
CA GLU A 130 -12.28 0.60 -14.88
C GLU A 130 -10.75 0.53 -15.00
N HIS A 131 -10.08 0.00 -13.98
CA HIS A 131 -8.62 -0.18 -14.02
C HIS A 131 -8.20 -1.25 -15.03
N LEU A 132 -8.99 -2.30 -15.21
CA LEU A 132 -8.74 -3.33 -16.23
C LEU A 132 -8.86 -2.76 -17.65
N ASP A 133 -9.87 -1.94 -17.92
CA ASP A 133 -10.08 -1.30 -19.23
C ASP A 133 -8.96 -0.27 -19.52
N ARG A 134 -8.53 0.49 -18.51
CA ARG A 134 -7.38 1.40 -18.61
C ARG A 134 -6.09 0.65 -18.92
N TYR A 135 -5.85 -0.46 -18.23
CA TYR A 135 -4.71 -1.34 -18.49
C TYR A 135 -4.73 -1.89 -19.93
N GLN A 136 -5.88 -2.35 -20.42
CA GLN A 136 -6.01 -2.86 -21.78
C GLN A 136 -5.80 -1.79 -22.86
N SER A 137 -6.20 -0.55 -22.59
CA SER A 137 -6.13 0.55 -23.56
C SER A 137 -4.78 1.28 -23.58
N GLN A 138 -4.15 1.46 -22.41
CA GLN A 138 -2.97 2.32 -22.24
C GLN A 138 -1.73 1.58 -21.75
N GLY A 139 -1.88 0.31 -21.37
CA GLY A 139 -0.79 -0.53 -20.88
C GLY A 139 -0.50 -0.38 -19.39
N TYR A 140 0.60 -1.01 -18.97
CA TYR A 140 0.99 -1.17 -17.56
C TYR A 140 1.36 0.16 -16.88
N ASP A 141 2.21 0.97 -17.52
CA ASP A 141 2.73 2.19 -16.88
C ASP A 141 1.63 3.21 -16.59
N ALA A 142 0.66 3.33 -17.50
CA ALA A 142 -0.50 4.20 -17.36
C ALA A 142 -1.46 3.73 -16.25
N GLU A 143 -1.59 2.42 -16.05
CA GLU A 143 -2.37 1.88 -14.95
C GLU A 143 -1.76 2.28 -13.60
N ILE A 144 -0.45 2.11 -13.43
CA ILE A 144 0.28 2.49 -12.20
C ILE A 144 0.19 4.00 -11.95
N ASP A 145 0.38 4.81 -12.98
CA ASP A 145 0.28 6.27 -12.87
C ASP A 145 -1.12 6.70 -12.45
N SER A 146 -2.17 6.00 -12.89
CA SER A 146 -3.56 6.32 -12.50
C SER A 146 -3.81 6.25 -10.99
N TYR A 147 -3.09 5.38 -10.26
CA TYR A 147 -3.21 5.30 -8.80
C TYR A 147 -2.47 6.44 -8.12
N ILE A 148 -1.26 6.75 -8.58
CA ILE A 148 -0.34 7.69 -7.92
C ILE A 148 -0.70 9.15 -8.20
N ASP A 149 -1.25 9.41 -9.39
CA ASP A 149 -1.73 10.74 -9.80
C ASP A 149 -3.20 10.98 -9.44
N SER A 150 -3.83 10.04 -8.72
CA SER A 150 -5.18 10.22 -8.20
C SER A 150 -5.21 11.29 -7.09
N ASP A 151 -6.27 12.09 -7.07
CA ASP A 151 -6.55 13.04 -5.99
C ASP A 151 -6.62 12.36 -4.62
N GLU A 152 -7.04 11.09 -4.60
CA GLU A 152 -7.12 10.30 -3.39
C GLU A 152 -5.73 10.04 -2.79
N TYR A 153 -4.74 9.70 -3.61
CA TYR A 153 -3.37 9.52 -3.17
C TYR A 153 -2.80 10.82 -2.62
N VAL A 154 -2.94 11.93 -3.37
CA VAL A 154 -2.40 13.23 -3.00
C VAL A 154 -3.02 13.76 -1.69
N LYS A 155 -4.33 13.63 -1.51
CA LYS A 155 -5.02 14.07 -0.28
C LYS A 155 -4.64 13.26 0.96
N THR A 156 -4.22 12.01 0.77
CA THR A 156 -3.95 11.09 1.88
C THR A 156 -2.48 11.08 2.27
N PHE A 157 -1.59 10.93 1.29
CA PHE A 157 -0.16 10.73 1.52
C PHE A 157 0.67 11.96 1.09
N GLY A 158 0.13 12.83 0.24
CA GLY A 158 0.90 13.91 -0.35
C GLY A 158 2.12 13.38 -1.12
N GLU A 159 3.25 14.07 -1.01
CA GLU A 159 4.48 13.74 -1.75
C GLU A 159 5.58 13.07 -0.91
N ASN A 160 5.52 13.22 0.43
CA ASN A 160 6.61 12.86 1.33
C ASN A 160 6.27 11.70 2.28
N VAL A 161 5.02 11.22 2.28
CA VAL A 161 4.58 10.14 3.16
C VAL A 161 4.62 8.82 2.40
N VAL A 162 5.17 7.79 3.03
CA VAL A 162 5.10 6.43 2.48
C VAL A 162 3.66 5.91 2.61
N PRO A 163 3.09 5.28 1.56
CA PRO A 163 1.77 4.67 1.66
C PRO A 163 1.67 3.73 2.86
N TYR A 164 0.52 3.71 3.50
CA TYR A 164 0.24 2.83 4.62
C TYR A 164 -1.18 2.29 4.54
N HIS A 165 -1.40 1.13 5.15
CA HIS A 165 -2.73 0.53 5.17
C HIS A 165 -3.70 1.37 6.00
N ARG A 166 -4.77 1.86 5.36
CA ARG A 166 -5.81 2.69 5.98
C ARG A 166 -7.21 2.11 5.84
N GLY A 167 -7.38 1.00 5.11
CA GLY A 167 -8.66 0.33 4.93
C GLY A 167 -9.30 -0.20 6.22
N PHE A 168 -8.58 -0.18 7.35
CA PHE A 168 -9.10 -0.51 8.67
C PHE A 168 -9.76 0.68 9.39
N LYS A 169 -9.46 1.92 8.97
CA LYS A 169 -10.06 3.12 9.55
C LYS A 169 -11.40 3.39 8.88
N SER A 170 -12.45 3.54 9.69
CA SER A 170 -13.77 3.96 9.20
C SER A 170 -13.67 5.41 8.73
N GLN A 171 -13.90 5.66 7.45
CA GLN A 171 -13.93 7.00 6.87
C GLN A 171 -15.37 7.40 6.59
N VAL A 172 -15.74 8.63 6.97
CA VAL A 172 -17.07 9.18 6.74
C VAL A 172 -17.31 9.33 5.24
N GLY A 173 -18.39 8.72 4.72
CA GLY A 173 -18.78 8.80 3.31
C GLY A 173 -18.25 7.68 2.40
N GLN A 174 -17.40 6.78 2.91
CA GLN A 174 -16.90 5.61 2.19
C GLN A 174 -17.81 4.39 2.45
N GLN A 175 -17.92 3.45 1.50
CA GLN A 175 -18.60 2.16 1.70
C GLN A 175 -17.78 1.26 2.64
N SER A 176 -17.80 1.60 3.92
CA SER A 176 -16.82 1.16 4.91
C SER A 176 -16.95 -0.32 5.27
N VAL A 177 -18.17 -0.88 5.31
CA VAL A 177 -18.38 -2.25 5.80
C VAL A 177 -17.83 -3.30 4.82
N ALA A 178 -18.22 -3.26 3.55
CA ALA A 178 -17.76 -4.23 2.56
C ALA A 178 -16.26 -4.07 2.23
N ALA A 179 -15.75 -2.83 2.22
CA ALA A 179 -14.34 -2.58 2.00
C ALA A 179 -13.47 -3.07 3.16
N PHE A 180 -13.94 -2.93 4.40
CA PHE A 180 -13.26 -3.45 5.58
C PHE A 180 -13.15 -4.98 5.55
N GLU A 181 -14.24 -5.68 5.24
CA GLU A 181 -14.23 -7.14 5.10
C GLU A 181 -13.25 -7.62 4.01
N ARG A 182 -13.22 -6.93 2.87
CA ARG A 182 -12.27 -7.23 1.80
C ARG A 182 -10.84 -6.94 2.21
N MET A 183 -10.61 -5.83 2.92
CA MET A 183 -9.28 -5.49 3.43
C MET A 183 -8.75 -6.57 4.36
N ILE A 184 -9.57 -7.06 5.30
CA ILE A 184 -9.16 -8.17 6.19
C ILE A 184 -8.74 -9.41 5.41
N ARG A 185 -9.41 -9.72 4.29
CA ARG A 185 -9.03 -10.87 3.46
C ARG A 185 -7.74 -10.63 2.67
N LEU A 186 -7.50 -9.39 2.23
CA LEU A 186 -6.28 -9.00 1.53
C LEU A 186 -5.07 -8.91 2.48
N PHE A 187 -5.32 -8.58 3.75
CA PHE A 187 -4.28 -8.41 4.75
C PHE A 187 -4.18 -9.65 5.65
N GLY A 188 -3.20 -10.52 5.37
CA GLY A 188 -2.97 -11.74 6.14
C GLY A 188 -2.26 -11.56 7.49
N GLY A 189 -2.07 -10.32 7.97
CA GLY A 189 -1.26 -10.01 9.16
C GLY A 189 0.19 -9.64 8.84
N ASP A 190 0.94 -9.17 9.84
CA ASP A 190 2.29 -8.61 9.65
C ASP A 190 3.37 -9.66 9.32
N ALA A 191 3.11 -10.93 9.64
CA ALA A 191 3.98 -12.06 9.27
C ALA A 191 3.59 -12.68 7.91
N SER A 192 2.50 -12.21 7.29
CA SER A 192 2.09 -12.70 5.97
C SER A 192 2.81 -11.94 4.87
N SER A 193 3.07 -12.62 3.75
CA SER A 193 3.54 -12.01 2.51
C SER A 193 2.56 -12.26 1.37
N ASP A 194 2.44 -11.31 0.46
CA ASP A 194 1.46 -11.42 -0.63
C ASP A 194 1.77 -12.58 -1.60
N THR A 195 3.05 -12.95 -1.75
CA THR A 195 3.45 -14.15 -2.53
C THR A 195 3.12 -15.46 -1.81
N SER A 196 3.11 -15.50 -0.48
CA SER A 196 2.73 -16.70 0.26
C SER A 196 1.25 -17.05 0.05
N LEU A 197 0.40 -16.02 -0.05
CA LEU A 197 -1.04 -16.16 -0.31
C LEU A 197 -1.34 -16.61 -1.74
N ASN A 198 -0.46 -16.31 -2.70
CA ASN A 198 -0.58 -16.78 -4.09
C ASN A 198 -0.31 -18.29 -4.23
N ARG A 199 0.49 -18.89 -3.33
CA ARG A 199 0.94 -20.30 -3.40
C ARG A 199 -0.19 -21.31 -3.21
N THR A 200 -1.23 -20.95 -2.46
CA THR A 200 -2.39 -21.82 -2.19
C THR A 200 -3.43 -21.79 -3.31
N GLY A 201 -3.14 -21.14 -4.45
CA GLY A 201 -4.02 -21.18 -5.61
C GLY A 201 -5.31 -20.40 -5.42
N GLN A 202 -5.26 -19.20 -4.83
CA GLN A 202 -6.37 -18.24 -4.93
C GLN A 202 -6.46 -17.72 -6.37
N LYS A 203 -6.93 -18.59 -7.28
CA LYS A 203 -7.56 -18.20 -8.52
C LYS A 203 -8.90 -17.57 -8.14
N ARG A 204 -8.93 -16.24 -8.11
CA ARG A 204 -10.11 -15.37 -7.92
C ARG A 204 -10.60 -15.27 -6.47
N LEU A 205 -10.75 -14.05 -5.99
CA LEU A 205 -11.42 -13.72 -4.72
C LEU A 205 -12.84 -13.14 -4.93
N VAL A 206 -13.21 -12.84 -6.18
CA VAL A 206 -14.60 -12.55 -6.56
C VAL A 206 -15.22 -13.83 -7.11
N ASP A 207 -16.11 -14.43 -6.33
CA ASP A 207 -16.91 -15.58 -6.78
C ASP A 207 -17.86 -15.13 -7.90
N PRO A 208 -17.82 -15.72 -9.11
CA PRO A 208 -18.77 -15.38 -10.17
C PRO A 208 -20.24 -15.66 -9.77
N LYS A 209 -20.47 -16.54 -8.79
CA LYS A 209 -21.81 -16.78 -8.23
C LYS A 209 -22.34 -15.63 -7.35
N GLN A 210 -21.45 -14.85 -6.73
CA GLN A 210 -21.84 -13.62 -6.02
C GLN A 210 -22.22 -12.50 -7.00
N LEU A 211 -21.75 -12.57 -8.26
CA LEU A 211 -22.10 -11.65 -9.34
C LEU A 211 -23.49 -11.93 -9.94
N LEU A 212 -23.91 -13.19 -10.00
CA LEU A 212 -25.23 -13.59 -10.53
C LEU A 212 -26.39 -13.25 -9.58
N ARG A 213 -26.11 -12.94 -8.31
CA ARG A 213 -27.14 -12.59 -7.31
C ARG A 213 -27.53 -11.11 -7.36
N SER A 214 -26.68 -10.23 -7.90
CA SER A 214 -27.06 -8.85 -8.22
C SER A 214 -27.64 -8.83 -9.64
N GLY A 215 -28.94 -9.07 -9.74
CA GLY A 215 -29.65 -9.10 -11.01
C GLY A 215 -29.44 -7.82 -11.83
N ARG A 216 -28.66 -7.94 -12.90
CA ARG A 216 -28.88 -7.22 -14.16
C ARG A 216 -28.49 -8.18 -15.26
N GLY A 217 -29.53 -8.72 -15.92
CA GLY A 217 -29.36 -9.48 -17.15
C GLY A 217 -28.63 -8.63 -18.18
N ILE A 218 -27.62 -9.23 -18.81
CA ILE A 218 -27.05 -8.73 -20.05
C ILE A 218 -27.51 -9.73 -21.10
N VAL A 219 -28.16 -9.19 -22.14
CA VAL A 219 -28.53 -9.87 -23.38
C VAL A 219 -27.28 -10.37 -24.08
#